data_AF-C6RA40-F1
#
_entry.id   AF-C6RA40-F1
#
_cell.length_a   1.000
_cell.length_b   1.000
_cell.length_c   1.000
_cell.angle_alpha   90.00
_cell.angle_beta   90.00
_cell.angle_gamma   90.00
#
_symmetry.space_group_name_H-M   'P 1'
#
loop_
_entity.id
_entity.type
_entity.pdbx_description
1 polymer ?
#
loop_
_entity_poly.entity_id
_entity_poly.type
_entity_poly.pdbx_seq_one_letter_code
_entity_poly.pdbx_strand_id
1 'polypeptide(L)'
;MPSIAVNGPQPYEVRIGADLNRDIAQRCAQIGAGQAGIICQPPLRAAAERLAELVAAEGVEPTLIDVPDAEAAKQLSVIGSVWDQLGEKGFNRRDAIIGLGGGATTDLAGFAAAGWMRGIKVIQVPTTLLAMVDAAVGGKTGINTAAGKNLVGAFHEPDSVFVDLERLDTLPAAEIIAGSAEIIKTGFIHDPVILERYESDPGACVDPQGYLPELIERSIAVKAAVVGEDLKESGLRETLNYGHTFGHAVERHEQYQWRHGNAVAVGMMFIAHLAHARGLIDAELVEKHRRILHSIGLPTTYWPGQFADLYEAMTHDKKNRDGKIRFVALTGVGETTRLEGPSTEELEAAYAAISE
;
A
#
# COMPACT_ATOMS: atom_id res chain seq x y z
N MET A 1 13.56 16.09 -10.06
CA MET A 1 12.71 15.25 -9.20
C MET A 1 11.40 15.05 -9.93
N PRO A 2 11.08 13.81 -10.37
CA PRO A 2 9.77 13.55 -10.96
C PRO A 2 8.67 13.91 -9.95
N SER A 3 7.61 14.50 -10.47
CA SER A 3 6.39 14.77 -9.72
C SER A 3 5.22 14.19 -10.49
N ILE A 4 4.44 13.36 -9.82
CA ILE A 4 3.29 12.67 -10.39
C ILE A 4 2.04 13.31 -9.79
N ALA A 5 1.19 13.89 -10.65
CA ALA A 5 -0.09 14.44 -10.24
C ALA A 5 -1.11 13.31 -10.03
N VAL A 6 -1.86 13.37 -8.93
CA VAL A 6 -3.02 12.52 -8.69
C VAL A 6 -4.28 13.36 -8.82
N ASN A 7 -5.01 13.18 -9.91
CA ASN A 7 -6.13 14.04 -10.30
C ASN A 7 -7.47 13.56 -9.70
N GLY A 8 -7.55 13.47 -8.36
CA GLY A 8 -8.78 13.14 -7.66
C GLY A 8 -9.64 14.38 -7.30
N PRO A 9 -10.70 14.22 -6.50
CA PRO A 9 -11.54 15.33 -6.00
C PRO A 9 -10.75 16.43 -5.28
N GLN A 10 -9.68 16.07 -4.57
CA GLN A 10 -8.69 16.99 -4.00
C GLN A 10 -7.32 16.63 -4.59
N PRO A 11 -6.93 17.24 -5.72
CA PRO A 11 -5.68 16.91 -6.39
C PRO A 11 -4.45 17.17 -5.51
N TYR A 12 -3.47 16.28 -5.61
CA TYR A 12 -2.20 16.39 -4.91
C TYR A 12 -1.04 15.87 -5.78
N GLU A 13 0.18 16.17 -5.34
CA GLU A 13 1.41 15.72 -5.98
C GLU A 13 2.10 14.63 -5.16
N VAL A 14 2.61 13.61 -5.85
CA VAL A 14 3.63 12.70 -5.33
C VAL A 14 4.98 13.18 -5.83
N ARG A 15 5.86 13.58 -4.93
CA ARG A 15 7.23 14.03 -5.25
C ARG A 15 8.21 12.92 -4.94
N ILE A 16 9.01 12.54 -5.93
CA ILE A 16 10.00 11.47 -5.81
C ILE A 16 11.39 12.08 -5.94
N GLY A 17 12.27 11.77 -5.01
CA GLY A 17 13.63 12.33 -4.97
C GLY A 17 14.47 11.76 -3.84
N ALA A 18 15.54 12.46 -3.51
CA ALA A 18 16.47 12.13 -2.44
C ALA A 18 16.62 13.35 -1.51
N ASP A 19 16.74 13.10 -0.20
CA ASP A 19 16.83 14.12 0.85
C ASP A 19 15.69 15.18 0.79
N LEU A 20 14.45 14.70 0.80
CA LEU A 20 13.26 15.56 0.68
C LEU A 20 12.87 16.30 1.98
N ASN A 21 13.70 16.25 3.03
CA ASN A 21 13.33 16.76 4.35
C ASN A 21 13.06 18.28 4.33
N ARG A 22 13.83 19.06 3.56
CA ARG A 22 13.57 20.49 3.38
C ARG A 22 12.29 20.74 2.60
N ASP A 23 12.04 20.00 1.53
CA ASP A 23 10.82 20.15 0.74
C ASP A 23 9.56 19.86 1.57
N ILE A 24 9.61 18.84 2.46
CA ILE A 24 8.53 18.52 3.39
C ILE A 24 8.30 19.70 4.36
N ALA A 25 9.36 20.21 4.99
CA ALA A 25 9.25 21.32 5.93
C ALA A 25 8.71 22.60 5.26
N GLN A 26 9.24 22.95 4.08
CA GLN A 26 8.75 24.08 3.29
C GLN A 26 7.29 23.91 2.90
N ARG A 27 6.87 22.68 2.57
CA ARG A 27 5.48 22.41 2.24
C ARG A 27 4.56 22.68 3.42
N CYS A 28 4.93 22.31 4.65
CA CYS A 28 4.16 22.67 5.86
C CYS A 28 3.89 24.17 5.98
N ALA A 29 4.90 25.01 5.73
CA ALA A 29 4.73 26.45 5.74
C ALA A 29 3.87 26.95 4.57
N GLN A 30 4.09 26.43 3.35
CA GLN A 30 3.34 26.80 2.15
C GLN A 30 1.85 26.49 2.25
N ILE A 31 1.47 25.43 2.96
CA ILE A 31 0.07 25.07 3.19
C ILE A 31 -0.58 25.92 4.30
N GLY A 32 0.18 26.81 4.94
CA GLY A 32 -0.29 27.73 5.98
C GLY A 32 -0.52 27.07 7.33
N ALA A 33 0.20 25.99 7.65
CA ALA A 33 0.12 25.34 8.95
C ALA A 33 0.73 26.23 10.04
N GLY A 34 0.06 26.35 11.19
CA GLY A 34 0.65 26.96 12.38
C GLY A 34 1.41 25.92 13.21
N GLN A 35 0.86 24.71 13.28
CA GLN A 35 1.47 23.54 13.91
C GLN A 35 1.51 22.34 12.95
N ALA A 36 2.48 21.45 13.17
CA ALA A 36 2.60 20.17 12.46
C ALA A 36 2.78 19.01 13.43
N GLY A 37 1.84 18.06 13.43
CA GLY A 37 1.92 16.82 14.22
C GLY A 37 2.64 15.73 13.43
N ILE A 38 3.86 15.38 13.83
CA ILE A 38 4.68 14.37 13.15
C ILE A 38 4.46 13.02 13.84
N ILE A 39 3.67 12.16 13.20
CA ILE A 39 3.39 10.80 13.67
C ILE A 39 4.49 9.88 13.17
N CYS A 40 5.20 9.20 14.07
CA CYS A 40 6.30 8.32 13.71
C CYS A 40 6.39 7.07 14.60
N GLN A 41 6.95 6.00 14.02
CA GLN A 41 7.27 4.76 14.73
C GLN A 41 8.63 4.86 15.44
N PRO A 42 8.90 4.02 16.46
CA PRO A 42 10.14 4.12 17.25
C PRO A 42 11.44 4.08 16.42
N PRO A 43 11.59 3.22 15.38
CA PRO A 43 12.80 3.22 14.55
C PRO A 43 13.08 4.53 13.82
N LEU A 44 12.04 5.37 13.62
CA LEU A 44 12.12 6.63 12.87
C LEU A 44 12.23 7.86 13.77
N ARG A 45 12.32 7.69 15.10
CA ARG A 45 12.34 8.80 16.05
C ARG A 45 13.41 9.84 15.72
N ALA A 46 14.65 9.40 15.48
CA ALA A 46 15.74 10.31 15.13
C ALA A 46 15.53 11.04 13.79
N ALA A 47 14.86 10.40 12.83
CA ALA A 47 14.49 11.05 11.57
C ALA A 47 13.38 12.09 11.79
N ALA A 48 12.41 11.79 12.66
CA ALA A 48 11.34 12.71 13.02
C ALA A 48 11.88 13.95 13.74
N GLU A 49 12.88 13.82 14.61
CA GLU A 49 13.55 14.95 15.28
C GLU A 49 14.21 15.89 14.28
N ARG A 50 14.98 15.34 13.33
CA ARG A 50 15.60 16.16 12.27
C ARG A 50 14.55 16.86 11.41
N LEU A 51 13.45 16.19 11.08
CA LEU A 51 12.35 16.81 10.35
C LEU A 51 11.67 17.91 11.17
N ALA A 52 11.46 17.70 12.47
CA ALA A 52 10.89 18.69 13.37
C ALA A 52 11.74 19.97 13.44
N GLU A 53 13.08 19.84 13.51
CA GLU A 53 13.99 20.99 13.48
C GLU A 53 13.83 21.81 12.20
N LEU A 54 13.69 21.15 11.04
CA LEU A 54 13.48 21.82 9.76
C LEU A 54 12.11 22.48 9.67
N VAL A 55 11.05 21.81 10.15
CA VAL A 55 9.69 22.35 10.22
C VAL A 55 9.65 23.61 11.10
N ALA A 56 10.34 23.58 12.25
CA ALA A 56 10.49 24.75 13.13
C ALA A 56 11.25 25.90 12.45
N ALA A 57 12.28 25.60 11.66
CA ALA A 57 13.04 26.60 10.92
C ALA A 57 12.21 27.32 9.85
N GLU A 58 11.16 26.67 9.33
CA GLU A 58 10.18 27.26 8.40
C GLU A 58 9.03 28.01 9.13
N GLY A 59 9.12 28.14 10.46
CA GLY A 59 8.16 28.91 11.28
C GLY A 59 6.87 28.17 11.64
N VAL A 60 6.84 26.84 11.49
CA VAL A 60 5.73 25.96 11.89
C VAL A 60 6.10 25.24 13.19
N GLU A 61 5.22 25.22 14.19
CA GLU A 61 5.52 24.57 15.48
C GLU A 61 5.35 23.03 15.37
N PRO A 62 6.43 22.23 15.51
CA PRO A 62 6.33 20.78 15.42
C PRO A 62 5.91 20.15 16.75
N THR A 63 5.04 19.14 16.68
CA THR A 63 4.76 18.21 17.78
C THR A 63 5.09 16.79 17.33
N LEU A 64 5.98 16.12 18.05
CA LEU A 64 6.31 14.71 17.80
C LEU A 64 5.29 13.82 18.50
N ILE A 65 4.71 12.88 17.76
CA ILE A 65 3.67 11.96 18.23
C ILE A 65 4.15 10.54 17.99
N ASP A 66 4.62 9.89 19.06
CA ASP A 66 5.12 8.52 19.02
C ASP A 66 3.96 7.53 18.99
N VAL A 67 4.03 6.57 18.06
CA VAL A 67 3.04 5.47 17.95
C VAL A 67 3.75 4.12 17.98
N PRO A 68 3.06 3.04 18.36
CA PRO A 68 3.64 1.69 18.28
C PRO A 68 4.11 1.32 16.88
N ASP A 69 5.00 0.34 16.79
CA ASP A 69 5.51 -0.12 15.50
C ASP A 69 4.51 -1.00 14.74
N ALA A 70 4.66 -1.04 13.41
CA ALA A 70 3.87 -1.82 12.46
C ALA A 70 2.35 -1.76 12.71
N GLU A 71 1.65 -2.90 12.64
CA GLU A 71 0.19 -3.01 12.79
C GLU A 71 -0.33 -2.60 14.17
N ALA A 72 0.51 -2.56 15.21
CA ALA A 72 0.10 -2.09 16.53
C ALA A 72 -0.23 -0.60 16.52
N ALA A 73 0.31 0.19 15.58
CA ALA A 73 -0.05 1.58 15.37
C ALA A 73 -1.55 1.75 15.05
N LYS A 74 -2.17 0.76 14.42
CA LYS A 74 -3.54 0.86 13.88
C LYS A 74 -4.61 0.49 14.89
N GLN A 75 -4.31 0.48 16.19
CA GLN A 75 -5.33 0.17 17.19
C GLN A 75 -6.22 1.39 17.50
N LEU A 76 -7.48 1.13 17.83
CA LEU A 76 -8.45 2.17 18.21
C LEU A 76 -7.97 3.01 19.42
N SER A 77 -7.24 2.40 20.36
CA SER A 77 -6.63 3.10 21.49
C SER A 77 -5.55 4.10 21.06
N VAL A 78 -4.77 3.77 20.04
CA VAL A 78 -3.68 4.62 19.54
C VAL A 78 -4.24 5.86 18.87
N ILE A 79 -5.25 5.72 17.99
CA ILE A 79 -5.86 6.90 17.35
C ILE A 79 -6.52 7.85 18.36
N GLY A 80 -7.13 7.30 19.42
CA GLY A 80 -7.68 8.10 20.52
C GLY A 80 -6.60 8.95 21.20
N SER A 81 -5.47 8.31 21.54
CA SER A 81 -4.32 9.02 22.14
C SER A 81 -3.71 10.06 21.22
N VAL A 82 -3.68 9.82 19.90
CA VAL A 82 -3.25 10.84 18.92
C VAL A 82 -4.17 12.05 19.00
N TRP A 83 -5.49 11.87 18.95
CA TRP A 83 -6.44 13.00 19.02
C TRP A 83 -6.41 13.74 20.36
N ASP A 84 -6.22 13.04 21.48
CA ASP A 84 -6.06 13.68 22.79
C ASP A 84 -4.83 14.61 22.81
N GLN A 85 -3.69 14.15 22.27
CA GLN A 85 -2.49 14.97 22.14
C GLN A 85 -2.69 16.19 21.24
N LEU A 86 -3.40 16.04 20.10
CA LEU A 86 -3.75 17.18 19.23
C LEU A 86 -4.61 18.21 19.99
N GLY A 87 -5.54 17.74 20.84
CA GLY A 87 -6.36 18.61 21.69
C GLY A 87 -5.55 19.35 22.75
N GLU A 88 -4.67 18.66 23.45
CA GLU A 88 -3.78 19.23 24.47
C GLU A 88 -2.84 20.30 23.90
N LYS A 89 -2.36 20.10 22.66
CA LYS A 89 -1.51 21.05 21.93
C LYS A 89 -2.29 22.14 21.21
N GLY A 90 -3.63 22.11 21.25
CA GLY A 90 -4.46 23.15 20.66
C GLY A 90 -4.44 23.18 19.13
N PHE A 91 -4.29 22.02 18.48
CA PHE A 91 -4.36 21.92 17.02
C PHE A 91 -5.72 22.40 16.50
N ASN A 92 -5.70 23.25 15.48
CA ASN A 92 -6.85 23.83 14.82
C ASN A 92 -6.95 23.41 13.34
N ARG A 93 -7.94 23.95 12.62
CA ARG A 93 -8.26 23.55 11.22
C ARG A 93 -7.19 23.90 10.19
N ARG A 94 -6.24 24.78 10.51
CA ARG A 94 -5.16 25.18 9.60
C ARG A 94 -3.91 24.32 9.76
N ASP A 95 -3.80 23.59 10.86
CA ASP A 95 -2.63 22.77 11.17
C ASP A 95 -2.60 21.49 10.33
N ALA A 96 -1.46 20.80 10.37
CA ALA A 96 -1.23 19.63 9.52
C ALA A 96 -0.71 18.42 10.32
N ILE A 97 -0.95 17.23 9.79
CA ILE A 97 -0.31 15.99 10.21
C ILE A 97 0.78 15.62 9.20
N ILE A 98 1.91 15.10 9.68
CA ILE A 98 2.92 14.45 8.86
C ILE A 98 2.96 12.97 9.26
N GLY A 99 2.63 12.07 8.34
CA GLY A 99 2.77 10.63 8.54
C GLY A 99 4.15 10.15 8.08
N LEU A 100 5.09 9.98 9.02
CA LEU A 100 6.46 9.53 8.73
C LEU A 100 6.62 8.05 9.10
N GLY A 101 6.48 7.15 8.13
CA GLY A 101 6.58 5.72 8.39
C GLY A 101 6.12 4.81 7.25
N GLY A 102 5.97 3.52 7.56
CA GLY A 102 5.39 2.54 6.65
C GLY A 102 3.87 2.67 6.53
N GLY A 103 3.24 1.73 5.82
CA GLY A 103 1.81 1.79 5.48
C GLY A 103 0.89 1.93 6.69
N ALA A 104 1.23 1.29 7.82
CA ALA A 104 0.46 1.40 9.04
C ALA A 104 0.47 2.82 9.65
N THR A 105 1.63 3.49 9.62
CA THR A 105 1.76 4.88 10.08
C THR A 105 1.03 5.83 9.15
N THR A 106 1.18 5.66 7.83
CA THR A 106 0.51 6.55 6.86
C THR A 106 -1.00 6.40 6.91
N ASP A 107 -1.52 5.19 7.12
CA ASP A 107 -2.95 4.94 7.34
C ASP A 107 -3.46 5.61 8.62
N LEU A 108 -2.74 5.44 9.74
CA LEU A 108 -3.10 6.05 11.01
C LEU A 108 -3.07 7.58 10.91
N ALA A 109 -2.01 8.14 10.32
CA ALA A 109 -1.84 9.58 10.16
C ALA A 109 -2.93 10.20 9.28
N GLY A 110 -3.25 9.52 8.18
CA GLY A 110 -4.35 9.93 7.31
C GLY A 110 -5.70 9.89 8.02
N PHE A 111 -5.97 8.85 8.81
CA PHE A 111 -7.22 8.74 9.56
C PHE A 111 -7.29 9.74 10.74
N ALA A 112 -6.16 10.02 11.38
CA ALA A 112 -6.05 11.06 12.40
C ALA A 112 -6.40 12.42 11.83
N ALA A 113 -5.84 12.77 10.68
CA ALA A 113 -6.13 14.01 9.97
C ALA A 113 -7.59 14.08 9.48
N ALA A 114 -8.14 12.97 8.99
CA ALA A 114 -9.53 12.90 8.54
C ALA A 114 -10.54 13.11 9.70
N GLY A 115 -10.27 12.50 10.86
CA GLY A 115 -11.15 12.59 12.03
C GLY A 115 -11.01 13.89 12.82
N TRP A 116 -9.82 14.49 12.85
CA TRP A 116 -9.58 15.71 13.62
C TRP A 116 -10.25 16.93 13.01
N MET A 117 -11.06 17.65 13.79
CA MET A 117 -11.80 18.84 13.33
C MET A 117 -12.65 18.63 12.07
N ARG A 118 -13.04 17.38 11.77
CA ARG A 118 -13.71 16.92 10.53
C ARG A 118 -12.84 17.04 9.26
N GLY A 119 -11.53 16.99 9.41
CA GLY A 119 -10.57 17.04 8.31
C GLY A 119 -9.59 18.20 8.47
N ILE A 120 -8.31 17.86 8.66
CA ILE A 120 -7.17 18.75 8.48
C ILE A 120 -6.22 18.19 7.42
N LYS A 121 -5.21 18.97 7.03
CA LYS A 121 -4.25 18.57 6.00
C LYS A 121 -3.34 17.45 6.52
N VAL A 122 -2.96 16.53 5.64
CA VAL A 122 -1.94 15.51 5.91
C VAL A 122 -0.90 15.47 4.81
N ILE A 123 0.36 15.41 5.20
CA ILE A 123 1.51 15.16 4.32
C ILE A 123 1.97 13.74 4.60
N GLN A 124 2.05 12.90 3.57
CA GLN A 124 2.52 11.52 3.72
C GLN A 124 4.00 11.43 3.35
N VAL A 125 4.80 10.83 4.23
CA VAL A 125 6.23 10.60 4.05
C VAL A 125 6.50 9.10 4.22
N PRO A 126 6.15 8.28 3.21
CA PRO A 126 6.34 6.83 3.27
C PRO A 126 7.82 6.44 3.35
N THR A 127 8.15 5.54 4.26
CA THR A 127 9.54 5.07 4.47
C THR A 127 9.77 3.59 4.13
N THR A 128 8.71 2.87 3.73
CA THR A 128 8.83 1.50 3.22
C THR A 128 8.41 1.46 1.75
N LEU A 129 8.97 0.53 0.98
CA LEU A 129 8.63 0.40 -0.44
C LEU A 129 7.12 0.21 -0.67
N LEU A 130 6.49 -0.66 0.12
CA LEU A 130 5.05 -0.87 0.10
C LEU A 130 4.26 0.44 0.32
N ALA A 131 4.70 1.26 1.27
CA ALA A 131 4.02 2.53 1.53
C ALA A 131 4.21 3.53 0.39
N MET A 132 5.39 3.56 -0.24
CA MET A 132 5.72 4.46 -1.34
C MET A 132 4.85 4.18 -2.58
N VAL A 133 4.73 2.91 -2.97
CA VAL A 133 4.05 2.53 -4.22
C VAL A 133 2.57 2.23 -4.03
N ASP A 134 2.14 2.00 -2.80
CA ASP A 134 0.76 1.66 -2.47
C ASP A 134 0.19 2.56 -1.35
N ALA A 135 0.44 2.27 -0.07
CA ALA A 135 -0.39 2.81 1.03
C ALA A 135 -0.50 4.35 1.09
N ALA A 136 0.58 5.09 0.79
CA ALA A 136 0.58 6.56 0.87
C ALA A 136 -0.16 7.24 -0.31
N VAL A 137 -0.42 6.51 -1.40
CA VAL A 137 -1.06 7.02 -2.61
C VAL A 137 -2.50 6.52 -2.68
N GLY A 138 -3.45 7.45 -2.78
CA GLY A 138 -4.85 7.14 -3.06
C GLY A 138 -5.85 7.39 -1.94
N GLY A 139 -5.41 8.01 -0.84
CA GLY A 139 -6.29 8.56 0.20
C GLY A 139 -7.13 7.56 0.99
N LYS A 140 -6.91 6.24 0.83
CA LYS A 140 -7.49 5.26 1.76
C LYS A 140 -6.72 5.35 3.06
N THR A 141 -7.43 5.49 4.16
CA THR A 141 -6.86 5.60 5.51
C THR A 141 -7.72 4.80 6.45
N GLY A 142 -7.15 4.24 7.52
CA GLY A 142 -7.97 3.49 8.46
C GLY A 142 -7.20 2.82 9.59
N ILE A 143 -7.98 2.19 10.46
CA ILE A 143 -7.51 1.50 11.65
C ILE A 143 -8.12 0.10 11.73
N ASN A 144 -7.53 -0.71 12.59
CA ASN A 144 -7.99 -2.03 12.94
C ASN A 144 -8.90 -1.94 14.18
N THR A 145 -9.95 -2.74 14.17
CA THR A 145 -10.83 -2.94 15.33
C THR A 145 -10.98 -4.43 15.61
N ALA A 146 -11.62 -4.79 16.71
CA ALA A 146 -11.99 -6.19 16.97
C ALA A 146 -12.85 -6.81 15.86
N ALA A 147 -13.56 -5.98 15.06
CA ALA A 147 -14.33 -6.44 13.92
C ALA A 147 -13.46 -6.83 12.70
N GLY A 148 -12.20 -6.40 12.64
CA GLY A 148 -11.28 -6.67 11.55
C GLY A 148 -10.37 -5.49 11.20
N LYS A 149 -9.40 -5.76 10.30
CA LYS A 149 -8.47 -4.75 9.77
C LYS A 149 -9.16 -3.83 8.77
N ASN A 150 -8.78 -2.55 8.76
CA ASN A 150 -9.20 -1.55 7.76
C ASN A 150 -10.72 -1.38 7.56
N LEU A 151 -11.55 -1.89 8.46
CA LEU A 151 -13.01 -1.76 8.36
C LEU A 151 -13.50 -0.36 8.78
N VAL A 152 -12.74 0.32 9.63
CA VAL A 152 -13.02 1.68 10.09
C VAL A 152 -11.95 2.58 9.48
N GLY A 153 -12.37 3.57 8.71
CA GLY A 153 -11.47 4.41 7.96
C GLY A 153 -12.18 5.53 7.21
N ALA A 154 -11.42 6.26 6.41
CA ALA A 154 -11.92 7.34 5.57
C ALA A 154 -11.17 7.39 4.24
N PHE A 155 -11.86 7.88 3.20
CA PHE A 155 -11.20 8.40 2.02
C PHE A 155 -10.81 9.86 2.29
N HIS A 156 -9.53 10.09 2.56
CA HIS A 156 -8.95 11.40 2.88
C HIS A 156 -7.67 11.57 2.06
N GLU A 157 -7.77 12.33 0.97
CA GLU A 157 -6.64 12.61 0.09
C GLU A 157 -5.60 13.47 0.82
N PRO A 158 -4.30 13.14 0.72
CA PRO A 158 -3.27 13.96 1.32
C PRO A 158 -3.13 15.30 0.58
N ASP A 159 -2.53 16.27 1.25
CA ASP A 159 -2.08 17.50 0.59
C ASP A 159 -0.91 17.21 -0.37
N SER A 160 -0.01 16.31 0.03
CA SER A 160 1.17 15.91 -0.73
C SER A 160 1.75 14.60 -0.21
N VAL A 161 2.48 13.89 -1.08
CA VAL A 161 3.25 12.69 -0.74
C VAL A 161 4.71 12.89 -1.12
N PHE A 162 5.64 12.61 -0.22
CA PHE A 162 7.08 12.73 -0.44
C PHE A 162 7.75 11.35 -0.36
N VAL A 163 8.16 10.83 -1.51
CA VAL A 163 8.86 9.57 -1.68
C VAL A 163 10.36 9.84 -1.72
N ASP A 164 10.98 9.79 -0.54
CA ASP A 164 12.41 9.98 -0.35
C ASP A 164 13.14 8.63 -0.51
N LEU A 165 13.86 8.49 -1.63
CA LEU A 165 14.51 7.24 -2.03
C LEU A 165 15.69 6.86 -1.11
N GLU A 166 16.34 7.82 -0.44
CA GLU A 166 17.42 7.53 0.53
C GLU A 166 16.93 6.71 1.73
N ARG A 167 15.62 6.70 1.98
CA ARG A 167 15.03 5.87 3.04
C ARG A 167 15.17 4.38 2.75
N LEU A 168 15.26 3.99 1.48
CA LEU A 168 15.41 2.60 1.07
C LEU A 168 16.80 2.03 1.42
N ASP A 169 17.83 2.88 1.55
CA ASP A 169 19.20 2.45 1.89
C ASP A 169 19.28 1.76 3.26
N THR A 170 18.34 2.07 4.15
CA THR A 170 18.26 1.48 5.50
C THR A 170 17.12 0.49 5.66
N LEU A 171 16.30 0.29 4.62
CA LEU A 171 15.15 -0.60 4.67
C LEU A 171 15.64 -2.06 4.58
N PRO A 172 15.17 -2.98 5.45
CA PRO A 172 15.56 -4.38 5.35
C PRO A 172 15.19 -4.96 3.98
N ALA A 173 16.09 -5.75 3.38
CA ALA A 173 15.89 -6.32 2.05
C ALA A 173 14.57 -7.12 1.92
N ALA A 174 14.14 -7.79 2.99
CA ALA A 174 12.86 -8.51 3.00
C ALA A 174 11.64 -7.58 2.82
N GLU A 175 11.71 -6.32 3.28
CA GLU A 175 10.65 -5.33 3.06
C GLU A 175 10.68 -4.76 1.64
N ILE A 176 11.86 -4.68 1.01
CA ILE A 176 12.00 -4.35 -0.42
C ILE A 176 11.39 -5.48 -1.27
N ILE A 177 11.73 -6.73 -0.98
CA ILE A 177 11.19 -7.90 -1.70
C ILE A 177 9.66 -7.93 -1.54
N ALA A 178 9.14 -7.82 -0.32
CA ALA A 178 7.70 -7.82 -0.09
C ALA A 178 7.01 -6.63 -0.78
N GLY A 179 7.53 -5.41 -0.66
CA GLY A 179 6.97 -4.24 -1.34
C GLY A 179 6.97 -4.35 -2.88
N SER A 180 7.92 -5.11 -3.44
CA SER A 180 8.02 -5.34 -4.89
C SER A 180 6.84 -6.13 -5.45
N ALA A 181 6.10 -6.88 -4.63
CA ALA A 181 4.88 -7.56 -5.08
C ALA A 181 3.84 -6.57 -5.64
N GLU A 182 3.72 -5.38 -5.05
CA GLU A 182 2.81 -4.34 -5.52
C GLU A 182 3.25 -3.68 -6.83
N ILE A 183 4.57 -3.55 -7.02
CA ILE A 183 5.15 -3.11 -8.28
C ILE A 183 4.87 -4.15 -9.37
N ILE A 184 5.14 -5.43 -9.09
CA ILE A 184 4.89 -6.51 -10.05
C ILE A 184 3.40 -6.58 -10.41
N LYS A 185 2.51 -6.41 -9.42
CA LYS A 185 1.05 -6.30 -9.63
C LYS A 185 0.70 -5.19 -10.62
N THR A 186 1.23 -3.97 -10.45
CA THR A 186 0.97 -2.86 -11.39
C THR A 186 1.51 -3.15 -12.79
N GLY A 187 2.59 -3.93 -12.88
CA GLY A 187 3.11 -4.43 -14.15
C GLY A 187 2.16 -5.38 -14.89
N PHE A 188 1.58 -6.34 -14.17
CA PHE A 188 0.62 -7.28 -14.74
C PHE A 188 -0.69 -6.62 -15.17
N ILE A 189 -1.19 -5.66 -14.39
CA ILE A 189 -2.50 -5.06 -14.66
C ILE A 189 -2.44 -3.86 -15.61
N HIS A 190 -1.29 -3.19 -15.79
CA HIS A 190 -1.26 -1.93 -16.55
C HIS A 190 0.08 -1.56 -17.24
N ASP A 191 1.25 -1.75 -16.62
CA ASP A 191 2.54 -1.30 -17.21
C ASP A 191 3.50 -2.49 -17.48
N PRO A 192 3.45 -3.12 -18.67
CA PRO A 192 4.30 -4.28 -18.98
C PRO A 192 5.81 -3.99 -18.91
N VAL A 193 6.24 -2.73 -19.00
CA VAL A 193 7.67 -2.38 -18.89
C VAL A 193 8.22 -2.71 -17.51
N ILE A 194 7.38 -2.66 -16.47
CA ILE A 194 7.75 -3.15 -15.13
C ILE A 194 8.17 -4.63 -15.21
N LEU A 195 7.38 -5.46 -15.89
CA LEU A 195 7.66 -6.89 -16.01
C LEU A 195 8.92 -7.15 -16.85
N GLU A 196 9.12 -6.39 -17.92
CA GLU A 196 10.32 -6.46 -18.75
C GLU A 196 11.60 -6.19 -17.94
N ARG A 197 11.54 -5.23 -16.99
CA ARG A 197 12.67 -4.96 -16.08
C ARG A 197 12.97 -6.15 -15.20
N TYR A 198 11.97 -6.73 -14.53
CA TYR A 198 12.15 -7.94 -13.70
C TYR A 198 12.65 -9.13 -14.50
N GLU A 199 12.24 -9.29 -15.77
CA GLU A 199 12.77 -10.35 -16.63
C GLU A 199 14.21 -10.11 -17.07
N SER A 200 14.60 -8.84 -17.23
CA SER A 200 15.94 -8.47 -17.70
C SER A 200 17.02 -8.56 -16.62
N ASP A 201 16.73 -8.06 -15.41
CA ASP A 201 17.65 -8.05 -14.28
C ASP A 201 16.88 -7.96 -12.95
N PRO A 202 16.46 -9.11 -12.38
CA PRO A 202 15.76 -9.15 -11.10
C PRO A 202 16.53 -8.49 -9.96
N GLY A 203 17.86 -8.57 -9.99
CA GLY A 203 18.72 -8.01 -8.95
C GLY A 203 18.67 -6.48 -8.96
N ALA A 204 18.76 -5.87 -10.14
CA ALA A 204 18.62 -4.43 -10.29
C ALA A 204 17.24 -3.92 -9.87
N CYS A 205 16.17 -4.72 -10.02
CA CYS A 205 14.81 -4.33 -9.62
C CYS A 205 14.61 -4.19 -8.10
N VAL A 206 15.47 -4.81 -7.28
CA VAL A 206 15.42 -4.71 -5.81
C VAL A 206 16.59 -3.91 -5.23
N ASP A 207 17.43 -3.33 -6.09
CA ASP A 207 18.53 -2.46 -5.70
C ASP A 207 18.10 -0.98 -5.76
N PRO A 208 18.15 -0.22 -4.65
CA PRO A 208 17.89 1.22 -4.64
C PRO A 208 18.73 2.04 -5.65
N GLN A 209 19.89 1.52 -6.06
CA GLN A 209 20.76 2.14 -7.07
C GLN A 209 20.60 1.54 -8.47
N GLY A 210 19.73 0.55 -8.63
CA GLY A 210 19.41 -0.13 -9.89
C GLY A 210 18.15 0.41 -10.55
N TYR A 211 17.26 -0.48 -10.95
CA TYR A 211 15.96 -0.17 -11.56
C TYR A 211 14.87 0.20 -10.55
N LEU A 212 15.08 -0.03 -9.24
CA LEU A 212 14.04 0.22 -8.23
C LEU A 212 13.46 1.66 -8.27
N PRO A 213 14.26 2.74 -8.42
CA PRO A 213 13.71 4.09 -8.57
C PRO A 213 12.76 4.27 -9.77
N GLU A 214 13.12 3.73 -10.95
CA GLU A 214 12.26 3.75 -12.15
C GLU A 214 10.95 3.00 -11.88
N LEU A 215 11.05 1.83 -11.23
CA LEU A 215 9.91 0.97 -10.92
C LEU A 215 8.95 1.61 -9.91
N ILE A 216 9.47 2.33 -8.92
CA ILE A 216 8.67 3.12 -7.97
C ILE A 216 7.88 4.19 -8.72
N GLU A 217 8.54 4.97 -9.59
CA GLU A 217 7.90 6.01 -10.39
C GLU A 217 6.76 5.43 -11.26
N ARG A 218 7.02 4.34 -11.97
CA ARG A 218 6.03 3.66 -12.82
C ARG A 218 4.84 3.13 -12.02
N SER A 219 5.10 2.45 -10.90
CA SER A 219 4.02 1.89 -10.07
C SER A 219 3.15 2.99 -9.48
N ILE A 220 3.75 4.11 -9.04
CA ILE A 220 3.01 5.28 -8.56
C ILE A 220 2.19 5.90 -9.70
N ALA A 221 2.74 6.01 -10.91
CA ALA A 221 2.02 6.54 -12.06
C ALA A 221 0.77 5.71 -12.41
N VAL A 222 0.88 4.38 -12.40
CA VAL A 222 -0.26 3.47 -12.58
C VAL A 222 -1.31 3.73 -11.48
N LYS A 223 -0.89 3.76 -10.22
CA LYS A 223 -1.82 3.98 -9.11
C LYS A 223 -2.48 5.37 -9.15
N ALA A 224 -1.72 6.41 -9.50
CA ALA A 224 -2.20 7.78 -9.63
C ALA A 224 -3.28 7.90 -10.72
N ALA A 225 -3.07 7.29 -11.87
CA ALA A 225 -4.06 7.27 -12.96
C ALA A 225 -5.37 6.61 -12.52
N VAL A 226 -5.26 5.40 -11.94
CA VAL A 226 -6.41 4.62 -11.49
C VAL A 226 -7.18 5.30 -10.35
N VAL A 227 -6.47 5.89 -9.38
CA VAL A 227 -7.09 6.64 -8.26
C VAL A 227 -7.75 7.93 -8.75
N GLY A 228 -7.11 8.66 -9.66
CA GLY A 228 -7.64 9.91 -10.18
C GLY A 228 -8.99 9.71 -10.89
N GLU A 229 -9.16 8.59 -11.57
CA GLU A 229 -10.43 8.23 -12.21
C GLU A 229 -11.47 7.69 -11.23
N ASP A 230 -11.06 6.91 -10.22
CA ASP A 230 -11.97 6.22 -9.30
C ASP A 230 -11.47 6.22 -7.85
N LEU A 231 -11.61 7.36 -7.15
CA LEU A 231 -11.20 7.47 -5.75
C LEU A 231 -11.90 6.44 -4.84
N LYS A 232 -13.19 6.16 -5.05
CA LYS A 232 -13.98 5.34 -4.10
C LYS A 232 -14.04 3.86 -4.45
N GLU A 233 -13.22 3.39 -5.40
CA GLU A 233 -13.16 1.97 -5.77
C GLU A 233 -14.52 1.41 -6.19
N SER A 234 -15.24 2.15 -7.03
CA SER A 234 -16.55 1.77 -7.56
C SER A 234 -16.50 1.21 -8.99
N GLY A 235 -15.32 1.18 -9.62
CA GLY A 235 -15.10 0.77 -11.00
C GLY A 235 -13.64 0.38 -11.25
N LEU A 236 -12.89 1.23 -11.96
CA LEU A 236 -11.52 0.95 -12.41
C LEU A 236 -10.57 0.64 -11.25
N ARG A 237 -10.71 1.31 -10.10
CA ARG A 237 -9.76 1.13 -8.97
C ARG A 237 -9.81 -0.26 -8.35
N GLU A 238 -10.86 -1.03 -8.63
CA GLU A 238 -10.91 -2.43 -8.24
C GLU A 238 -9.76 -3.25 -8.83
N THR A 239 -9.21 -2.90 -10.01
CA THR A 239 -8.11 -3.64 -10.65
C THR A 239 -6.84 -3.73 -9.79
N LEU A 240 -6.64 -2.75 -8.91
CA LEU A 240 -5.55 -2.76 -7.92
C LEU A 240 -5.70 -3.90 -6.88
N ASN A 241 -6.83 -4.59 -6.84
CA ASN A 241 -7.03 -5.77 -5.99
C ASN A 241 -6.61 -7.09 -6.65
N TYR A 242 -5.90 -7.06 -7.78
CA TYR A 242 -5.32 -8.27 -8.37
C TYR A 242 -4.46 -9.01 -7.33
N GLY A 243 -4.74 -10.30 -7.10
CA GLY A 243 -4.15 -11.13 -6.04
C GLY A 243 -4.69 -10.91 -4.62
N HIS A 244 -5.41 -9.82 -4.33
CA HIS A 244 -5.73 -9.43 -2.94
C HIS A 244 -6.83 -10.26 -2.28
N THR A 245 -7.83 -10.76 -3.01
CA THR A 245 -8.91 -11.55 -2.38
C THR A 245 -8.35 -12.81 -1.70
N PHE A 246 -7.48 -13.54 -2.37
CA PHE A 246 -6.79 -14.70 -1.78
C PHE A 246 -5.68 -14.26 -0.82
N GLY A 247 -4.92 -13.21 -1.16
CA GLY A 247 -3.86 -12.68 -0.30
C GLY A 247 -4.38 -12.26 1.09
N HIS A 248 -5.50 -11.56 1.17
CA HIS A 248 -6.11 -11.19 2.46
C HIS A 248 -6.59 -12.41 3.26
N ALA A 249 -7.05 -13.47 2.59
CA ALA A 249 -7.39 -14.73 3.25
C ALA A 249 -6.15 -15.38 3.88
N VAL A 250 -5.02 -15.39 3.16
CA VAL A 250 -3.73 -15.84 3.68
C VAL A 250 -3.27 -14.99 4.86
N GLU A 251 -3.27 -13.65 4.73
CA GLU A 251 -2.88 -12.76 5.83
C GLU A 251 -3.73 -13.00 7.09
N ARG A 252 -5.04 -13.19 6.93
CA ARG A 252 -5.94 -13.47 8.05
C ARG A 252 -5.64 -14.82 8.69
N HIS A 253 -5.45 -15.86 7.88
CA HIS A 253 -5.14 -17.21 8.36
C HIS A 253 -3.81 -17.24 9.13
N GLU A 254 -2.80 -16.55 8.62
CA GLU A 254 -1.46 -16.40 9.21
C GLU A 254 -1.42 -15.39 10.38
N GLN A 255 -2.59 -14.92 10.85
CA GLN A 255 -2.71 -13.95 11.93
C GLN A 255 -1.85 -12.69 11.72
N TYR A 256 -1.71 -12.29 10.45
CA TYR A 256 -0.92 -11.14 9.99
C TYR A 256 0.58 -11.23 10.29
N GLN A 257 1.12 -12.45 10.48
CA GLN A 257 2.56 -12.69 10.63
C GLN A 257 3.28 -12.72 9.27
N TRP A 258 2.55 -13.06 8.20
CA TRP A 258 3.05 -12.91 6.85
C TRP A 258 3.11 -11.44 6.44
N ARG A 259 4.16 -11.07 5.70
CA ARG A 259 4.23 -9.78 5.02
C ARG A 259 3.12 -9.71 3.98
N HIS A 260 2.46 -8.56 3.88
CA HIS A 260 1.38 -8.33 2.92
C HIS A 260 1.78 -8.71 1.49
N GLY A 261 2.94 -8.25 1.02
CA GLY A 261 3.43 -8.56 -0.32
C GLY A 261 3.66 -10.05 -0.60
N ASN A 262 4.04 -10.82 0.42
CA ASN A 262 4.17 -12.28 0.28
C ASN A 262 2.80 -12.92 0.04
N ALA A 263 1.78 -12.48 0.79
CA ALA A 263 0.42 -12.98 0.61
C ALA A 263 -0.17 -12.55 -0.74
N VAL A 264 0.09 -11.32 -1.18
CA VAL A 264 -0.32 -10.82 -2.51
C VAL A 264 0.37 -11.60 -3.63
N ALA A 265 1.65 -11.95 -3.50
CA ALA A 265 2.38 -12.77 -4.47
C ALA A 265 1.73 -14.15 -4.66
N VAL A 266 1.46 -14.86 -3.56
CA VAL A 266 0.73 -16.14 -3.58
C VAL A 266 -0.68 -15.95 -4.15
N GLY A 267 -1.35 -14.86 -3.80
CA GLY A 267 -2.66 -14.50 -4.35
C GLY A 267 -2.64 -14.29 -5.86
N MET A 268 -1.61 -13.65 -6.42
CA MET A 268 -1.45 -13.53 -7.88
C MET A 268 -1.29 -14.90 -8.53
N MET A 269 -0.49 -15.80 -7.93
CA MET A 269 -0.36 -17.18 -8.43
C MET A 269 -1.69 -17.94 -8.40
N PHE A 270 -2.42 -17.89 -7.28
CA PHE A 270 -3.74 -18.50 -7.16
C PHE A 270 -4.68 -18.06 -8.28
N ILE A 271 -4.76 -16.75 -8.54
CA ILE A 271 -5.61 -16.19 -9.59
C ILE A 271 -5.11 -16.51 -10.99
N ALA A 272 -3.81 -16.55 -11.23
CA ALA A 272 -3.27 -16.97 -12.51
C ALA A 272 -3.69 -18.41 -12.84
N HIS A 273 -3.61 -19.33 -11.88
CA HIS A 273 -4.08 -20.71 -12.07
C HIS A 273 -5.59 -20.80 -12.30
N LEU A 274 -6.39 -20.03 -11.54
CA LEU A 274 -7.85 -19.98 -11.74
C LEU A 274 -8.23 -19.40 -13.12
N ALA A 275 -7.56 -18.33 -13.55
CA ALA A 275 -7.77 -17.72 -14.86
C ALA A 275 -7.38 -18.67 -16.01
N HIS A 276 -6.28 -19.42 -15.84
CA HIS A 276 -5.85 -20.44 -16.79
C HIS A 276 -6.86 -21.59 -16.90
N ALA A 277 -7.37 -22.10 -15.78
CA ALA A 277 -8.38 -23.16 -15.76
C ALA A 277 -9.67 -22.74 -16.50
N ARG A 278 -9.98 -21.44 -16.53
CA ARG A 278 -11.10 -20.86 -17.28
C ARG A 278 -10.75 -20.47 -18.73
N GLY A 279 -9.53 -20.72 -19.19
CA GLY A 279 -9.07 -20.39 -20.53
C GLY A 279 -8.92 -18.89 -20.79
N LEU A 280 -8.80 -18.06 -19.75
CA LEU A 280 -8.60 -16.61 -19.89
C LEU A 280 -7.14 -16.26 -20.21
N ILE A 281 -6.20 -17.04 -19.69
CA ILE A 281 -4.77 -16.90 -19.96
C ILE A 281 -4.16 -18.25 -20.30
N ASP A 282 -3.05 -18.25 -21.03
CA ASP A 282 -2.30 -19.46 -21.35
C ASP A 282 -1.33 -19.87 -20.22
N ALA A 283 -0.74 -21.05 -20.37
CA ALA A 283 0.23 -21.58 -19.40
C ALA A 283 1.54 -20.76 -19.38
N GLU A 284 1.89 -20.09 -20.48
CA GLU A 284 3.08 -19.24 -20.56
C GLU A 284 2.94 -18.01 -19.66
N LEU A 285 1.75 -17.39 -19.63
CA LEU A 285 1.48 -16.27 -18.75
C LEU A 285 1.45 -16.69 -17.28
N VAL A 286 0.91 -17.87 -16.93
CA VAL A 286 1.04 -18.41 -15.55
C VAL A 286 2.51 -18.57 -15.16
N GLU A 287 3.32 -19.16 -16.04
CA GLU A 287 4.75 -19.35 -15.81
C GLU A 287 5.51 -18.03 -15.71
N LYS A 288 5.10 -16.99 -16.45
CA LYS A 288 5.65 -15.63 -16.32
C LYS A 288 5.42 -15.06 -14.92
N HIS A 289 4.25 -15.24 -14.31
CA HIS A 289 4.01 -14.85 -12.92
C HIS A 289 5.00 -15.53 -11.98
N ARG A 290 5.09 -16.86 -12.07
CA ARG A 290 5.96 -17.67 -11.23
C ARG A 290 7.42 -17.24 -11.35
N ARG A 291 7.92 -17.12 -12.58
CA ARG A 291 9.31 -16.73 -12.87
C ARG A 291 9.65 -15.37 -12.28
N ILE A 292 8.81 -14.36 -12.50
CA ILE A 292 9.06 -13.00 -12.02
C ILE A 292 9.04 -12.96 -10.49
N LEU A 293 8.00 -13.50 -9.85
CA LEU A 293 7.88 -13.49 -8.39
C LEU A 293 9.05 -14.25 -7.74
N HIS A 294 9.34 -15.46 -8.23
CA HIS A 294 10.43 -16.28 -7.71
C HIS A 294 11.82 -15.64 -7.90
N SER A 295 12.03 -14.89 -8.99
CA SER A 295 13.33 -14.30 -9.32
C SER A 295 13.89 -13.33 -8.28
N ILE A 296 13.02 -12.75 -7.46
CA ILE A 296 13.39 -11.84 -6.35
C ILE A 296 13.11 -12.44 -4.97
N GLY A 297 12.71 -13.72 -4.91
CA GLY A 297 12.46 -14.44 -3.65
C GLY A 297 11.07 -14.23 -3.04
N LEU A 298 10.09 -13.74 -3.81
CA LEU A 298 8.69 -13.77 -3.35
C LEU A 298 8.15 -15.22 -3.37
N PRO A 299 7.30 -15.60 -2.40
CA PRO A 299 6.69 -16.92 -2.40
C PRO A 299 5.68 -17.04 -3.54
N THR A 300 5.70 -18.20 -4.21
CA THR A 300 4.76 -18.56 -5.28
C THR A 300 3.80 -19.68 -4.87
N THR A 301 3.97 -20.21 -3.66
CA THR A 301 3.23 -21.36 -3.11
C THR A 301 2.82 -21.10 -1.67
N TYR A 302 1.91 -21.93 -1.17
CA TYR A 302 1.40 -21.88 0.20
C TYR A 302 1.24 -23.29 0.75
N TRP A 303 1.10 -23.40 2.07
CA TRP A 303 0.99 -24.69 2.75
C TRP A 303 -0.21 -25.50 2.27
N PRO A 304 -0.08 -26.82 2.05
CA PRO A 304 -1.20 -27.68 1.71
C PRO A 304 -2.20 -27.83 2.87
N GLY A 305 -3.43 -28.21 2.55
CA GLY A 305 -4.45 -28.58 3.54
C GLY A 305 -5.13 -27.41 4.26
N GLN A 306 -4.88 -26.16 3.85
CA GLN A 306 -5.47 -24.96 4.46
C GLN A 306 -6.69 -24.42 3.69
N PHE A 307 -7.10 -25.08 2.61
CA PHE A 307 -8.15 -24.56 1.71
C PHE A 307 -9.45 -24.21 2.42
N ALA A 308 -9.91 -25.07 3.36
CA ALA A 308 -11.17 -24.86 4.06
C ALA A 308 -11.18 -23.53 4.84
N ASP A 309 -10.12 -23.25 5.58
CA ASP A 309 -9.97 -22.02 6.37
C ASP A 309 -9.81 -20.78 5.47
N LEU A 310 -9.04 -20.91 4.39
CA LEU A 310 -8.86 -19.84 3.40
C LEU A 310 -10.18 -19.53 2.66
N TYR A 311 -10.96 -20.55 2.32
CA TYR A 311 -12.27 -20.41 1.69
C TYR A 311 -13.27 -19.72 2.65
N GLU A 312 -13.28 -20.10 3.93
CA GLU A 312 -14.05 -19.39 4.94
C GLU A 312 -13.63 -17.91 5.03
N ALA A 313 -12.33 -17.62 5.05
CA ALA A 313 -11.83 -16.26 5.08
C ALA A 313 -12.25 -15.44 3.84
N MET A 314 -12.19 -16.02 2.63
CA MET A 314 -12.62 -15.37 1.39
C MET A 314 -14.13 -15.12 1.35
N THR A 315 -14.96 -16.02 1.90
CA THR A 315 -16.43 -15.86 1.91
C THR A 315 -16.90 -14.77 2.88
N HIS A 316 -16.14 -14.52 3.95
CA HIS A 316 -16.40 -13.44 4.91
C HIS A 316 -15.92 -12.05 4.45
N ASP A 317 -15.23 -11.95 3.30
CA ASP A 317 -14.85 -10.66 2.73
C ASP A 317 -16.10 -9.91 2.21
N LYS A 318 -16.22 -8.63 2.60
CA LYS A 318 -17.35 -7.75 2.26
C LYS A 318 -17.42 -7.38 0.77
N LYS A 319 -16.40 -7.71 -0.02
CA LYS A 319 -16.43 -7.57 -1.49
C LYS A 319 -17.40 -8.56 -2.15
N ASN A 320 -17.89 -9.55 -1.40
CA ASN A 320 -18.89 -10.52 -1.88
C ASN A 320 -20.27 -9.85 -1.97
N ARG A 321 -20.60 -9.26 -3.14
CA ARG A 321 -21.98 -8.92 -3.48
C ARG A 321 -22.76 -10.22 -3.70
N ASP A 322 -23.91 -10.35 -3.04
CA ASP A 322 -24.84 -11.48 -3.17
C ASP A 322 -24.25 -12.86 -2.82
N GLY A 323 -23.24 -12.90 -1.94
CA GLY A 323 -22.66 -14.16 -1.43
C GLY A 323 -21.76 -14.91 -2.42
N LYS A 324 -21.37 -14.29 -3.54
CA LYS A 324 -20.44 -14.88 -4.51
C LYS A 324 -19.07 -14.24 -4.40
N ILE A 325 -18.02 -15.07 -4.33
CA ILE A 325 -16.64 -14.60 -4.34
C ILE A 325 -16.32 -13.97 -5.69
N ARG A 326 -15.61 -12.84 -5.65
CA ARG A 326 -15.16 -12.09 -6.83
C ARG A 326 -13.65 -11.92 -6.80
N PHE A 327 -13.05 -12.11 -7.95
CA PHE A 327 -11.63 -11.90 -8.16
C PHE A 327 -11.40 -10.97 -9.34
N VAL A 328 -10.40 -10.10 -9.20
CA VAL A 328 -9.78 -9.47 -10.36
C VAL A 328 -8.89 -10.52 -11.00
N ALA A 329 -8.97 -10.67 -12.32
CA ALA A 329 -8.17 -11.60 -13.10
C ALA A 329 -7.61 -10.91 -14.34
N LEU A 330 -6.84 -11.65 -15.14
CA LEU A 330 -6.28 -11.17 -16.40
C LEU A 330 -6.86 -11.95 -17.58
N THR A 331 -6.95 -11.30 -18.74
CA THR A 331 -7.05 -11.96 -20.07
C THR A 331 -5.74 -11.85 -20.85
N GLY A 332 -4.82 -11.02 -20.37
CA GLY A 332 -3.49 -10.76 -20.90
C GLY A 332 -2.77 -9.77 -20.00
N VAL A 333 -1.47 -9.53 -20.24
CA VAL A 333 -0.74 -8.47 -19.53
C VAL A 333 -1.32 -7.11 -19.91
N GLY A 334 -1.66 -6.28 -18.92
CA GLY A 334 -2.32 -5.00 -19.13
C GLY A 334 -3.84 -5.10 -19.37
N GLU A 335 -4.41 -6.31 -19.36
CA GLU A 335 -5.83 -6.55 -19.63
C GLU A 335 -6.49 -7.26 -18.45
N THR A 336 -7.23 -6.50 -17.65
CA THR A 336 -7.93 -7.01 -16.47
C THR A 336 -9.39 -7.35 -16.74
N THR A 337 -9.89 -8.40 -16.09
CA THR A 337 -11.31 -8.79 -16.07
C THR A 337 -11.77 -9.17 -14.66
N ARG A 338 -13.04 -9.49 -14.50
CA ARG A 338 -13.62 -10.01 -13.25
C ARG A 338 -13.99 -11.48 -13.40
N LEU A 339 -13.51 -12.30 -12.48
CA LEU A 339 -13.97 -13.67 -12.28
C LEU A 339 -15.01 -13.68 -11.17
N GLU A 340 -16.27 -13.90 -11.54
CA GLU A 340 -17.38 -13.96 -10.59
C GLU A 340 -17.85 -15.40 -10.37
N GLY A 341 -18.14 -15.72 -9.11
CA GLY A 341 -18.77 -16.97 -8.68
C GLY A 341 -18.07 -18.26 -9.15
N PRO A 342 -16.75 -18.42 -8.95
CA PRO A 342 -16.12 -19.71 -9.15
C PRO A 342 -16.70 -20.78 -8.24
N SER A 343 -16.81 -22.00 -8.77
CA SER A 343 -17.22 -23.16 -7.99
C SER A 343 -16.13 -23.50 -6.97
N THR A 344 -16.52 -24.15 -5.88
CA THR A 344 -15.56 -24.61 -4.86
C THR A 344 -14.51 -25.53 -5.48
N GLU A 345 -14.89 -26.37 -6.44
CA GLU A 345 -13.97 -27.26 -7.14
C GLU A 345 -12.95 -26.50 -8.00
N GLU A 346 -13.35 -25.41 -8.67
CA GLU A 346 -12.41 -24.54 -9.41
C GLU A 346 -11.41 -23.88 -8.46
N LEU A 347 -11.88 -23.40 -7.31
CA LEU A 347 -11.04 -22.77 -6.29
C LEU A 347 -10.08 -23.77 -5.65
N GLU A 348 -10.55 -24.97 -5.33
CA GLU A 348 -9.74 -26.03 -4.75
C GLU A 348 -8.66 -26.50 -5.73
N ALA A 349 -8.99 -26.63 -7.02
CA ALA A 349 -8.01 -26.96 -8.07
C ALA A 349 -6.95 -25.87 -8.23
N ALA A 350 -7.34 -24.59 -8.23
CA ALA A 350 -6.39 -23.47 -8.29
C ALA A 350 -5.48 -23.42 -7.06
N TYR A 351 -6.02 -23.73 -5.87
CA TYR A 351 -5.24 -23.82 -4.64
C TYR A 351 -4.28 -25.02 -4.64
N ALA A 352 -4.72 -26.19 -5.12
CA ALA A 352 -3.88 -27.37 -5.24
C ALA A 352 -2.67 -27.13 -6.16
N ALA A 353 -2.82 -26.30 -7.19
CA ALA A 353 -1.73 -25.93 -8.10
C ALA A 353 -0.62 -25.07 -7.45
N ILE A 354 -0.91 -24.44 -6.31
CA ILE A 354 0.04 -23.61 -5.55
C ILE A 354 0.36 -24.18 -4.15
N SER A 355 -0.05 -25.43 -3.88
CA SER A 355 0.13 -26.07 -2.57
C SER A 355 1.43 -26.87 -2.54
N GLU A 356 2.42 -26.44 -1.75
CA GLU A 356 3.71 -27.13 -1.55
C GLU A 356 4.10 -27.27 -0.08
#